data_AF-A0A9Q9XWP4-F1
#
_entry.id   AF-A0A9Q9XWP4-F1
#
_cell.length_a   1.000
_cell.length_b   1.000
_cell.length_c   1.000
_cell.angle_alpha   90.00
_cell.angle_beta   90.00
_cell.angle_gamma   90.00
#
_symmetry.space_group_name_H-M   'P 1'
#
loop_
_entity.id
_entity.type
_entity.pdbx_description
1 polymer ?
#
loop_
_entity_poly.entity_id
_entity_poly.type
_entity_poly.pdbx_seq_one_letter_code
_entity_poly.pdbx_strand_id
1 'polypeptide(L)'
;MSQSYIFILMVIIPLIFSQSARGKDCVCELQNSDPAFPENKLNNVEFNAIQCARNITSEKMIEIDRLVLGLQHRIRQLLDNVSMLEKEDNGNLYAAVSLRIIELELAEIQDLLDKLNRTTNNYQQQSLQTAAEFHDMTETMAELEKFDSLQVIAKEHENKIIKRDLERCNEELNSTSPTPTLSPGPCGFGRMVNVSGPKTYSLTEYGTSYPYGAWGRDANPAPGNENKYWLVVLTSSNVYGNFIRQYNSLSTIILGIEPTDTYISSSNPTTNTIQGSNMVMYANALYYNCYDTYSVCQFNLTTQSVSTVDLPSDTGYDDKFPFRHLDTTYSYTDMDFATDESGVYVIYATTSNFGNVVISKIETSNPPVLGQTWSTSLHKATATNTFMVCGVLFATRYLDKKTEQIFYSYDTKTNIERYDLKLNITKRQTNIEFLNYDPRDHLLYVYSDAYIVTYELVFQ
;
A
#
# COMPACT_ATOMS: atom_id res chain seq x y z
N MET A 1 -16.07 -24.39 54.76
CA MET A 1 -16.56 -25.45 53.84
C MET A 1 -16.04 -25.08 52.46
N SER A 2 -14.78 -25.32 52.12
CA SER A 2 -14.21 -26.55 51.52
C SER A 2 -15.09 -27.14 50.40
N GLN A 3 -14.66 -26.95 49.15
CA GLN A 3 -14.18 -28.06 48.30
C GLN A 3 -13.56 -27.49 47.01
N SER A 4 -12.23 -27.53 46.93
CA SER A 4 -11.47 -27.38 45.68
C SER A 4 -11.01 -28.77 45.25
N TYR A 5 -11.47 -29.22 44.08
CA TYR A 5 -11.02 -30.45 43.46
C TYR A 5 -9.68 -30.19 42.75
N ILE A 6 -8.62 -30.81 43.26
CA ILE A 6 -7.30 -30.88 42.61
C ILE A 6 -7.32 -32.08 41.67
N PHE A 7 -7.26 -31.85 40.37
CA PHE A 7 -6.97 -32.87 39.37
C PHE A 7 -5.47 -33.14 39.38
N ILE A 8 -5.07 -34.35 39.81
CA ILE A 8 -3.70 -34.83 39.70
C ILE A 8 -3.55 -35.52 38.34
N LEU A 9 -2.81 -34.90 37.42
CA LEU A 9 -2.38 -35.54 36.18
C LEU A 9 -1.31 -36.59 36.51
N MET A 10 -1.67 -37.88 36.41
CA MET A 10 -0.68 -38.96 36.42
C MET A 10 0.04 -39.01 35.06
N VAL A 11 1.30 -38.56 35.04
CA VAL A 11 2.22 -38.79 33.94
C VAL A 11 2.69 -40.24 34.03
N ILE A 12 2.29 -41.07 33.07
CA ILE A 12 2.77 -42.46 32.94
C ILE A 12 4.06 -42.43 32.13
N ILE A 13 5.20 -42.49 32.81
CA ILE A 13 6.50 -42.75 32.21
C ILE A 13 6.63 -44.28 32.08
N PRO A 14 6.99 -44.85 30.92
CA PRO A 14 7.23 -46.28 30.79
C PRO A 14 8.56 -46.61 31.49
N LEU A 15 8.50 -46.92 32.79
CA LEU A 15 9.66 -47.27 33.60
C LEU A 15 9.81 -48.79 33.64
N ILE A 16 10.94 -49.29 33.13
CA ILE A 16 11.36 -50.67 33.38
C ILE A 16 12.07 -50.68 34.74
N PHE A 17 11.35 -51.11 35.79
CA PHE A 17 11.93 -51.28 37.13
C PHE A 17 12.55 -52.67 37.27
N SER A 18 13.87 -52.75 37.37
CA SER A 18 14.59 -53.93 37.87
C SER A 18 14.87 -53.75 39.36
N GLN A 19 14.20 -54.53 40.21
CA GLN A 19 14.47 -54.53 41.66
C GLN A 19 15.65 -55.46 41.98
N SER A 20 16.73 -54.89 42.51
CA SER A 20 17.75 -55.63 43.27
C SER A 20 17.60 -55.29 44.74
N ALA A 21 17.07 -56.22 45.54
CA ALA A 21 16.94 -56.03 46.97
C ALA A 21 18.20 -56.51 47.70
N ARG A 22 19.06 -55.58 48.11
CA ARG A 22 20.07 -55.84 49.15
C ARG A 22 20.37 -54.57 49.97
N GLY A 23 19.89 -54.55 51.21
CA GLY A 23 20.29 -53.60 52.25
C GLY A 23 19.35 -52.40 52.41
N LYS A 24 19.31 -51.86 53.64
CA LYS A 24 18.31 -50.96 54.25
C LYS A 24 17.94 -49.64 53.54
N ASP A 25 18.43 -49.36 52.35
CA ASP A 25 18.05 -48.17 51.58
C ASP A 25 17.49 -48.59 50.22
N CYS A 26 16.20 -48.35 49.98
CA CYS A 26 15.60 -48.53 48.66
C CYS A 26 16.12 -47.42 47.74
N VAL A 27 17.20 -47.70 47.01
CA VAL A 27 17.72 -46.81 45.97
C VAL A 27 17.23 -47.31 44.62
N CYS A 28 16.42 -46.50 43.93
CA CYS A 28 16.11 -46.73 42.52
C CYS A 28 17.23 -46.13 41.67
N GLU A 29 17.93 -46.99 40.92
CA GLU A 29 18.91 -46.54 39.94
C GLU A 29 18.15 -46.12 38.67
N LEU A 30 18.03 -44.81 38.45
CA LEU A 30 17.34 -44.25 37.28
C LEU A 30 18.28 -44.36 36.06
N GLN A 31 18.15 -45.42 35.28
CA GLN A 31 18.74 -45.51 33.95
C GLN A 31 17.76 -44.92 32.92
N ASN A 32 18.08 -43.73 32.42
CA ASN A 32 17.34 -43.12 31.32
C ASN A 32 17.82 -43.76 30.01
N SER A 33 16.93 -44.44 29.29
CA SER A 33 17.23 -45.14 28.03
C SER A 33 17.26 -44.22 26.81
N ASP A 34 16.77 -42.98 26.95
CA ASP A 34 16.68 -42.01 25.87
C ASP A 34 18.00 -41.22 25.72
N PRO A 35 18.42 -40.93 24.47
CA PRO A 35 19.60 -40.11 24.23
C PRO A 35 19.39 -38.69 24.79
N ALA A 36 20.43 -38.12 25.40
CA ALA A 36 20.39 -36.77 25.94
C ALA A 36 20.10 -35.73 24.84
N PHE A 37 19.27 -34.73 25.15
CA PHE A 37 18.93 -33.65 24.21
C PHE A 37 20.19 -32.85 23.83
N PRO A 38 20.46 -32.61 22.53
CA PRO A 38 21.65 -31.91 22.08
C PRO A 38 21.48 -30.38 22.18
N GLU A 39 21.54 -29.85 23.41
CA GLU A 39 21.36 -28.42 23.75
C GLU A 39 22.27 -27.49 22.95
N ASN A 40 23.52 -27.90 22.69
CA ASN A 40 24.48 -27.12 21.91
C ASN A 40 24.01 -26.85 20.48
N LYS A 41 23.25 -27.77 19.85
CA LYS A 41 22.71 -27.56 18.50
C LYS A 41 21.62 -26.48 18.51
N LEU A 42 20.75 -26.49 19.52
CA LEU A 42 19.68 -25.50 19.67
C LEU A 42 20.25 -24.09 19.88
N ASN A 43 21.21 -23.95 20.80
CA ASN A 43 21.87 -22.67 21.09
C ASN A 43 22.58 -22.11 19.86
N ASN A 44 23.16 -22.97 19.01
CA ASN A 44 23.81 -22.55 17.79
C ASN A 44 22.82 -22.02 16.74
N VAL A 45 21.65 -22.67 16.62
CA VAL A 45 20.57 -22.18 15.73
C VAL A 45 19.98 -20.88 16.22
N GLU A 46 19.74 -20.73 17.54
CA GLU A 46 19.28 -19.48 18.12
C GLU A 46 20.27 -18.33 17.86
N PHE A 47 21.55 -18.58 18.07
CA PHE A 47 22.61 -17.61 17.79
C PHE A 47 22.62 -17.21 16.32
N ASN A 48 22.60 -18.18 15.40
CA ASN A 48 22.61 -17.92 13.95
C ASN A 48 21.36 -17.17 13.49
N ALA A 49 20.17 -17.49 14.02
CA ALA A 49 18.93 -16.80 13.71
C ALA A 49 18.97 -15.32 14.13
N ILE A 50 19.52 -15.01 15.31
CA ILE A 50 19.68 -13.64 15.79
C ILE A 50 20.67 -12.86 14.91
N GLN A 51 21.78 -13.48 14.50
CA GLN A 51 22.75 -12.84 13.60
C GLN A 51 22.15 -12.59 12.21
N CYS A 52 21.39 -13.55 11.68
CA CYS A 52 20.70 -13.41 10.40
C CYS A 52 19.70 -12.24 10.42
N ALA A 53 18.87 -12.15 11.47
CA ALA A 53 17.90 -11.06 11.64
C ALA A 53 18.57 -9.68 11.77
N ARG A 54 19.77 -9.59 12.35
CA ARG A 54 20.55 -8.35 12.44
C ARG A 54 21.23 -7.97 11.12
N ASN A 55 21.66 -8.95 10.33
CA ASN A 55 22.34 -8.71 9.06
C ASN A 55 21.40 -8.23 7.94
N ILE A 56 20.11 -8.60 8.01
CA ILE A 56 19.05 -8.17 7.10
C ILE A 56 18.36 -6.94 7.68
N THR A 57 18.88 -5.74 7.39
CA THR A 57 18.23 -4.48 7.78
C THR A 57 17.36 -3.94 6.66
N SER A 58 16.25 -3.27 7.02
CA SER A 58 15.40 -2.53 6.05
C SER A 58 16.21 -1.48 5.26
N GLU A 59 17.27 -0.94 5.85
CA GLU A 59 18.17 0.04 5.24
C GLU A 59 18.93 -0.52 4.03
N LYS A 60 19.33 -1.80 4.10
CA LYS A 60 19.96 -2.53 2.99
C LYS A 60 19.00 -2.79 1.83
N MET A 61 17.72 -3.04 2.12
CA MET A 61 16.71 -3.28 1.08
C MET A 61 16.43 -2.04 0.22
N ILE A 62 16.62 -0.83 0.76
CA ILE A 62 16.31 0.43 0.09
C ILE A 62 17.54 0.99 -0.66
N GLU A 63 18.73 0.44 -0.45
CA GLU A 63 19.98 0.95 -1.04
C GLU A 63 20.03 0.76 -2.56
N ILE A 64 19.65 -0.42 -3.05
CA ILE A 64 19.54 -0.69 -4.49
C ILE A 64 18.50 0.26 -5.10
N ASP A 65 17.33 0.41 -4.48
CA ASP A 65 16.29 1.31 -4.96
C ASP A 65 16.78 2.76 -5.07
N ARG A 66 17.54 3.25 -4.08
CA ARG A 66 18.16 4.59 -4.12
C ARG A 66 19.16 4.74 -5.27
N LEU A 67 20.01 3.75 -5.50
CA LEU A 67 21.00 3.78 -6.58
C LEU A 67 20.34 3.76 -7.96
N VAL A 68 19.29 2.95 -8.11
CA VAL A 68 18.53 2.87 -9.36
C VAL A 68 17.78 4.18 -9.63
N LEU A 69 17.14 4.77 -8.62
CA LEU A 69 16.50 6.09 -8.74
C LEU A 69 17.51 7.19 -9.14
N GLY A 70 18.70 7.19 -8.54
CA GLY A 70 19.77 8.11 -8.88
C GLY A 70 20.23 7.95 -10.34
N LEU A 71 20.40 6.72 -10.80
CA LEU A 71 20.78 6.40 -12.18
C LEU A 71 19.71 6.89 -13.18
N GLN A 72 18.44 6.63 -12.90
CA GLN A 72 17.33 7.10 -13.75
C GLN A 72 17.27 8.61 -13.86
N HIS A 73 17.44 9.32 -12.74
CA HIS A 73 17.47 10.78 -12.73
C HIS A 73 18.59 11.31 -13.63
N ARG A 74 19.79 10.72 -13.54
CA ARG A 74 20.95 11.16 -14.31
C ARG A 74 20.83 10.85 -15.80
N ILE A 75 20.26 9.69 -16.16
CA ILE A 75 19.95 9.35 -17.56
C ILE A 75 18.94 10.34 -18.16
N ARG A 76 17.91 10.73 -17.39
CA ARG A 76 16.92 11.71 -17.87
C ARG A 76 17.56 13.09 -18.11
N GLN A 77 18.42 13.55 -17.19
CA GLN A 77 19.18 14.79 -17.37
C GLN A 77 20.09 14.75 -18.60
N LEU A 78 20.79 13.63 -18.81
CA LEU A 78 21.62 13.43 -20.01
C LEU A 78 20.78 13.54 -21.28
N LEU A 79 19.59 12.94 -21.31
CA LEU A 79 18.71 12.95 -22.48
C LEU A 79 18.21 14.37 -22.81
N ASP A 80 17.87 15.15 -21.79
CA ASP A 80 17.50 16.56 -21.94
C ASP A 80 18.67 17.41 -22.46
N ASN A 81 19.87 17.22 -21.91
CA ASN A 81 21.07 17.95 -22.31
C ASN A 81 21.54 17.59 -23.73
N VAL A 82 21.41 16.32 -24.13
CA VAL A 82 21.67 15.89 -25.52
C VAL A 82 20.64 16.51 -26.47
N SER A 83 19.35 16.51 -26.12
CA SER A 83 18.32 17.16 -26.94
C SER A 83 18.54 18.67 -27.08
N MET A 84 19.03 19.33 -26.03
CA MET A 84 19.42 20.74 -26.08
C MET A 84 20.59 20.95 -27.04
N LEU A 85 21.64 20.12 -26.94
CA LEU A 85 22.80 20.18 -27.83
C LEU A 85 22.41 19.97 -29.31
N GLU A 86 21.51 19.01 -29.60
CA GLU A 86 21.02 18.74 -30.95
C GLU A 86 20.23 19.92 -31.56
N LYS A 87 19.59 20.75 -30.72
CA LYS A 87 18.86 21.95 -31.15
C LYS A 87 19.78 23.17 -31.32
N GLU A 88 20.95 23.18 -30.70
CA GLU A 88 21.96 24.24 -30.80
C GLU A 88 22.82 24.11 -32.07
N ASP A 89 22.18 24.04 -33.24
CA ASP A 89 22.79 23.88 -34.59
C ASP A 89 23.53 25.15 -35.10
N ASN A 90 24.20 25.90 -34.23
CA ASN A 90 24.81 27.20 -34.57
C ASN A 90 26.35 27.25 -34.48
N GLY A 91 27.04 26.11 -34.36
CA GLY A 91 28.50 26.03 -34.57
C GLY A 91 29.38 26.95 -33.70
N ASN A 92 28.90 27.38 -32.53
CA ASN A 92 29.54 28.37 -31.66
C ASN A 92 30.02 27.78 -30.32
N LEU A 93 30.81 28.57 -29.57
CA LEU A 93 31.44 28.29 -28.26
C LEU A 93 30.56 27.54 -27.24
N TYR A 94 29.23 27.72 -27.28
CA TYR A 94 28.27 27.07 -26.38
C TYR A 94 28.16 25.56 -26.59
N ALA A 95 28.30 25.05 -27.82
CA ALA A 95 28.25 23.62 -28.10
C ALA A 95 29.40 22.85 -27.41
N ALA A 96 30.58 23.47 -27.28
CA ALA A 96 31.72 22.87 -26.58
C ALA A 96 31.50 22.78 -25.06
N VAL A 97 30.78 23.74 -24.47
CA VAL A 97 30.39 23.71 -23.06
C VAL A 97 29.34 22.62 -22.82
N SER A 98 28.33 22.54 -23.68
CA SER A 98 27.28 21.51 -23.63
C SER A 98 27.85 20.10 -23.81
N LEU A 99 28.81 19.91 -24.72
CA LEU A 99 29.53 18.64 -24.88
C LEU A 99 30.29 18.24 -23.60
N ARG A 100 30.95 19.21 -22.94
CA ARG A 100 31.69 18.94 -21.70
C ARG A 100 30.78 18.58 -20.53
N ILE A 101 29.57 19.17 -20.48
CA ILE A 101 28.54 18.79 -19.51
C ILE A 101 28.13 17.33 -19.75
N ILE A 102 27.83 16.96 -21.00
CA ILE A 102 27.47 15.58 -21.38
C ILE A 102 28.57 14.58 -21.00
N GLU A 103 29.85 14.90 -21.23
CA GLU A 103 30.98 14.05 -20.82
C GLU A 103 31.03 13.81 -19.31
N LEU A 104 30.75 14.85 -18.50
CA LEU A 104 30.70 14.73 -17.04
C LEU A 104 29.50 13.89 -16.58
N GLU A 105 28.34 14.08 -17.19
CA GLU A 105 27.13 13.30 -16.88
C GLU A 105 27.29 11.83 -17.22
N LEU A 106 27.94 11.52 -18.36
CA LEU A 106 28.28 10.14 -18.72
C LEU A 106 29.24 9.50 -17.72
N ALA A 107 30.23 10.24 -17.22
CA ALA A 107 31.15 9.75 -16.20
C ALA A 107 30.44 9.46 -14.87
N GLU A 108 29.50 10.31 -14.46
CA GLU A 108 28.69 10.07 -13.25
C GLU A 108 27.72 8.90 -13.41
N ILE A 109 27.10 8.73 -14.59
CA ILE A 109 26.27 7.56 -14.91
C ILE A 109 27.10 6.28 -14.84
N GLN A 110 28.34 6.30 -15.34
CA GLN A 110 29.23 5.15 -15.27
C GLN A 110 29.59 4.79 -13.83
N ASP A 111 29.88 5.78 -12.97
CA ASP A 111 30.14 5.54 -11.54
C ASP A 111 28.91 4.95 -10.83
N LEU A 112 27.72 5.47 -11.12
CA LEU A 112 26.46 4.93 -10.58
C LEU A 112 26.21 3.49 -11.04
N LEU A 113 26.47 3.16 -12.30
CA LEU A 113 26.37 1.80 -12.84
C LEU A 113 27.37 0.85 -12.18
N ASP A 114 28.62 1.28 -12.00
CA ASP A 114 29.65 0.47 -11.34
C ASP A 114 29.27 0.22 -9.87
N LYS A 115 28.78 1.24 -9.18
CA LYS A 115 28.31 1.14 -7.80
C LYS A 115 27.09 0.23 -7.69
N LEU A 116 26.12 0.36 -8.59
CA LEU A 116 24.94 -0.51 -8.65
C LEU A 116 25.36 -1.96 -8.88
N ASN A 117 26.24 -2.23 -9.85
CA ASN A 117 26.70 -3.58 -10.17
C ASN A 117 27.44 -4.22 -8.98
N ARG A 118 28.34 -3.47 -8.33
CA ARG A 118 29.01 -3.94 -7.09
C ARG A 118 28.00 -4.27 -5.99
N THR A 119 27.03 -3.39 -5.79
CA THR A 119 26.00 -3.52 -4.75
C THR A 119 25.11 -4.74 -5.02
N THR A 120 24.62 -4.90 -6.25
CA THR A 120 23.80 -6.05 -6.68
C THR A 120 24.54 -7.38 -6.52
N ASN A 121 25.81 -7.46 -6.94
CA ASN A 121 26.60 -8.68 -6.77
C ASN A 121 26.81 -9.04 -5.29
N ASN A 122 27.10 -8.04 -4.45
CA ASN A 122 27.22 -8.26 -3.00
C ASN A 122 25.92 -8.78 -2.39
N TYR A 123 24.77 -8.23 -2.79
CA TYR A 123 23.46 -8.67 -2.31
C TYR A 123 23.09 -10.07 -2.81
N GLN A 124 23.37 -10.41 -4.06
CA GLN A 124 23.16 -11.77 -4.58
C GLN A 124 23.99 -12.79 -3.80
N GLN A 125 25.27 -12.48 -3.53
CA GLN A 125 26.13 -13.36 -2.75
C GLN A 125 25.63 -13.51 -1.31
N GLN A 126 25.22 -12.41 -0.67
CA GLN A 126 24.63 -12.45 0.67
C GLN A 126 23.32 -13.26 0.69
N SER A 127 22.44 -13.08 -0.29
CA SER A 127 21.18 -13.83 -0.39
C SER A 127 21.40 -15.32 -0.54
N LEU A 128 22.37 -15.75 -1.36
CA LEU A 128 22.71 -17.16 -1.53
C LEU A 128 23.26 -17.76 -0.23
N GLN A 129 24.12 -17.01 0.47
CA GLN A 129 24.64 -17.43 1.77
C GLN A 129 23.54 -17.54 2.83
N THR A 130 22.67 -16.54 2.93
CA THR A 130 21.54 -16.53 3.87
C THR A 130 20.56 -17.67 3.60
N ALA A 131 20.28 -17.99 2.33
CA ALA A 131 19.43 -19.12 1.97
C ALA A 131 20.03 -20.46 2.41
N ALA A 132 21.36 -20.62 2.26
CA ALA A 132 22.06 -21.81 2.74
C ALA A 132 22.05 -21.91 4.27
N GLU A 133 22.32 -20.81 4.98
CA GLU A 133 22.25 -20.76 6.45
C GLU A 133 20.84 -21.07 6.98
N PHE A 134 19.81 -20.56 6.31
CA PHE A 134 18.42 -20.85 6.67
C PHE A 134 18.05 -22.32 6.46
N HIS A 135 18.53 -22.92 5.37
CA HIS A 135 18.33 -24.33 5.09
C HIS A 135 18.98 -25.23 6.16
N ASP A 136 20.23 -24.94 6.54
CA ASP A 136 20.97 -25.65 7.59
C ASP A 136 20.29 -25.54 8.97
N MET A 137 19.81 -24.34 9.32
CA MET A 137 19.02 -24.13 10.54
C MET A 137 17.71 -24.93 10.53
N THR A 138 17.02 -24.98 9.38
CA THR A 138 15.76 -25.72 9.23
C THR A 138 15.98 -27.22 9.36
N GLU A 139 17.03 -27.75 8.73
CA GLU A 139 17.40 -29.17 8.85
C GLU A 139 17.76 -29.51 10.30
N THR A 140 18.55 -28.66 10.95
CA THR A 140 18.90 -28.84 12.36
C THR A 140 17.66 -28.80 13.26
N MET A 141 16.69 -27.91 13.02
CA MET A 141 15.43 -27.90 13.79
C MET A 141 14.60 -29.15 13.57
N ALA A 142 14.51 -29.65 12.34
CA ALA A 142 13.82 -30.91 12.05
C ALA A 142 14.50 -32.12 12.73
N GLU A 143 15.83 -32.08 12.94
CA GLU A 143 16.51 -33.08 13.75
C GLU A 143 16.17 -32.96 15.24
N LEU A 144 16.14 -31.74 15.78
CA LEU A 144 15.82 -31.49 17.19
C LEU A 144 14.38 -31.84 17.55
N GLU A 145 13.43 -31.65 16.64
CA GLU A 145 12.03 -32.02 16.83
C GLU A 145 11.84 -33.52 17.09
N LYS A 146 12.76 -34.39 16.61
CA LYS A 146 12.70 -35.84 16.88
C LYS A 146 12.93 -36.20 18.35
N PHE A 147 13.50 -35.30 19.14
CA PHE A 147 13.69 -35.48 20.57
C PHE A 147 12.46 -35.06 21.40
N ASP A 148 11.42 -34.51 20.77
CA ASP A 148 10.14 -34.20 21.41
C ASP A 148 9.27 -35.48 21.54
N SER A 149 9.74 -36.44 22.34
CA SER A 149 9.08 -37.73 22.56
C SER A 149 7.65 -37.59 23.11
N LEU A 150 7.36 -36.49 23.80
CA LEU A 150 6.06 -36.18 24.39
C LEU A 150 5.17 -35.31 23.47
N GLN A 151 5.65 -34.97 22.27
CA GLN A 151 4.96 -34.13 21.29
C GLN A 151 4.50 -32.77 21.84
N VAL A 152 5.19 -32.25 22.85
CA VAL A 152 4.82 -31.00 23.53
C VAL A 152 4.98 -29.83 22.58
N ILE A 153 6.10 -29.74 21.88
CA ILE A 153 6.39 -28.66 20.93
C ILE A 153 5.48 -28.76 19.70
N ALA A 154 5.26 -29.99 19.20
CA ALA A 154 4.33 -30.21 18.10
C ALA A 154 2.90 -29.75 18.46
N LYS A 155 2.43 -30.07 19.68
CA LYS A 155 1.12 -29.64 20.19
C LYS A 155 1.09 -28.15 20.52
N GLU A 156 2.18 -27.55 20.98
CA GLU A 156 2.29 -26.10 21.14
C GLU A 156 2.20 -25.36 19.81
N HIS A 157 2.84 -25.88 18.76
CA HIS A 157 2.75 -25.31 17.42
C HIS A 157 1.30 -25.41 16.87
N GLU A 158 0.67 -26.57 17.02
CA GLU A 158 -0.74 -26.77 16.68
C GLU A 158 -1.65 -25.81 17.48
N ASN A 159 -1.41 -25.64 18.79
CA ASN A 159 -2.14 -24.68 19.61
C ASN A 159 -1.92 -23.23 19.20
N LYS A 160 -0.70 -22.84 18.76
CA LYS A 160 -0.43 -21.50 18.24
C LYS A 160 -1.21 -21.24 16.95
N ILE A 161 -1.27 -22.23 16.05
CA ILE A 161 -2.07 -22.15 14.83
C ILE A 161 -3.55 -22.02 15.18
N ILE A 162 -4.08 -22.92 16.02
CA ILE A 162 -5.48 -22.90 16.45
C ILE A 162 -5.82 -21.58 17.15
N LYS A 163 -4.90 -21.03 17.96
CA LYS A 163 -5.11 -19.75 18.64
C LYS A 163 -5.13 -18.58 17.67
N ARG A 164 -4.25 -18.55 16.66
CA ARG A 164 -4.28 -17.55 15.58
C ARG A 164 -5.58 -17.66 14.77
N ASP A 165 -6.00 -18.89 14.46
CA ASP A 165 -7.26 -19.15 13.74
C ASP A 165 -8.48 -18.76 14.57
N LEU A 166 -8.42 -18.96 15.90
CA LEU A 166 -9.44 -18.54 16.85
C LEU A 166 -9.48 -17.02 17.02
N GLU A 167 -8.33 -16.34 17.04
CA GLU A 167 -8.24 -14.87 17.05
C GLU A 167 -8.90 -14.30 15.78
N ARG A 168 -8.58 -14.85 14.60
CA ARG A 168 -9.25 -14.51 13.34
C ARG A 168 -10.76 -14.78 13.38
N CYS A 169 -11.17 -15.93 13.90
CA CYS A 169 -12.59 -16.27 14.01
C CYS A 169 -13.33 -15.40 15.05
N ASN A 170 -12.65 -14.97 16.12
CA ASN A 170 -13.19 -14.04 17.10
C ASN A 170 -13.26 -12.61 16.56
N GLU A 171 -12.32 -12.19 15.71
CA GLU A 171 -12.42 -10.93 14.96
C GLU A 171 -13.64 -10.96 14.02
N GLU A 172 -13.88 -12.10 13.36
CA GLU A 172 -15.08 -12.33 12.55
C GLU A 172 -16.38 -12.34 13.41
N LEU A 173 -16.36 -12.93 14.61
CA LEU A 173 -17.53 -12.97 15.52
C LEU A 173 -17.83 -11.62 16.20
N ASN A 174 -16.80 -10.89 16.63
CA ASN A 174 -16.91 -9.59 17.29
C ASN A 174 -17.35 -8.46 16.34
N SER A 175 -17.46 -8.74 15.04
CA SER A 175 -18.14 -7.88 14.08
C SER A 175 -19.68 -7.82 14.29
N THR A 176 -20.22 -8.46 15.35
CA THR A 176 -21.65 -8.45 15.71
C THR A 176 -21.97 -7.87 17.12
N SER A 177 -21.75 -6.55 17.34
CA SER A 177 -22.42 -5.59 18.31
C SER A 177 -22.37 -5.81 19.87
N PRO A 178 -22.70 -4.83 20.77
CA PRO A 178 -22.50 -3.37 20.90
C PRO A 178 -21.74 -2.89 22.20
N THR A 179 -21.68 -1.57 22.41
CA THR A 179 -20.82 -0.64 23.22
C THR A 179 -20.45 -0.91 24.70
N PRO A 180 -19.26 -0.43 25.16
CA PRO A 180 -19.23 0.71 26.10
C PRO A 180 -18.16 1.80 25.82
N THR A 181 -18.43 2.96 26.42
CA THR A 181 -17.86 4.32 26.23
C THR A 181 -16.37 4.53 26.52
N LEU A 182 -15.65 5.09 25.53
CA LEU A 182 -14.57 6.07 25.67
C LEU A 182 -14.31 6.72 24.30
N SER A 183 -14.49 8.04 24.20
CA SER A 183 -14.26 8.82 22.97
C SER A 183 -12.78 9.21 22.87
N PRO A 184 -12.05 8.68 21.87
CA PRO A 184 -11.43 9.52 20.85
C PRO A 184 -11.90 9.14 19.43
N GLY A 185 -11.67 10.00 18.43
CA GLY A 185 -11.94 9.69 17.02
C GLY A 185 -11.12 8.50 16.50
N PRO A 186 -11.48 7.91 15.34
CA PRO A 186 -11.01 6.60 14.91
C PRO A 186 -9.69 6.65 14.13
N CYS A 187 -8.66 7.27 14.72
CA CYS A 187 -7.27 6.83 14.57
C CYS A 187 -6.40 7.52 15.62
N GLY A 188 -5.41 6.81 16.15
CA GLY A 188 -4.49 7.33 17.18
C GLY A 188 -3.49 8.37 16.66
N PHE A 189 -3.61 8.82 15.41
CA PHE A 189 -2.64 9.70 14.76
C PHE A 189 -2.77 11.16 15.21
N GLY A 190 -3.93 11.58 15.74
CA GLY A 190 -4.16 12.96 16.15
C GLY A 190 -4.68 13.82 14.99
N ARG A 191 -4.49 15.15 15.07
CA ARG A 191 -4.97 16.08 14.04
C ARG A 191 -3.91 16.25 12.96
N MET A 192 -4.30 16.18 11.68
CA MET A 192 -3.41 16.56 10.59
C MET A 192 -3.04 18.05 10.70
N VAL A 193 -1.75 18.33 10.79
CA VAL A 193 -1.20 19.68 10.99
C VAL A 193 -0.38 20.18 9.80
N ASN A 194 0.13 19.29 8.94
CA ASN A 194 0.90 19.70 7.77
C ASN A 194 0.97 18.62 6.69
N VAL A 195 1.41 19.02 5.50
CA VAL A 195 1.76 18.13 4.38
C VAL A 195 3.20 18.41 3.97
N SER A 196 4.03 17.37 3.92
CA SER A 196 5.46 17.43 3.59
C SER A 196 5.75 16.70 2.28
N GLY A 197 6.79 17.10 1.53
CA GLY A 197 7.22 16.42 0.32
C GLY A 197 7.47 17.33 -0.88
N PRO A 198 7.50 16.77 -2.11
CA PRO A 198 7.19 15.38 -2.43
C PRO A 198 8.26 14.39 -1.97
N LYS A 199 7.85 13.18 -1.55
CA LYS A 199 8.75 12.05 -1.25
C LYS A 199 9.15 11.29 -2.52
N THR A 200 8.18 11.01 -3.38
CA THR A 200 8.40 10.43 -4.71
C THR A 200 7.99 11.44 -5.76
N TYR A 201 8.74 11.51 -6.86
CA TYR A 201 8.42 12.33 -8.02
C TYR A 201 9.03 11.70 -9.28
N SER A 202 8.20 11.12 -10.14
CA SER A 202 8.65 10.54 -11.41
C SER A 202 7.59 10.62 -12.50
N LEU A 203 8.02 10.58 -13.76
CA LEU A 203 7.16 10.24 -14.88
C LEU A 203 6.79 8.75 -14.84
N THR A 204 5.64 8.44 -15.41
CA THR A 204 5.30 7.06 -15.80
C THR A 204 6.17 6.61 -16.97
N GLU A 205 6.16 5.31 -17.29
CA GLU A 205 6.84 4.76 -18.47
C GLU A 205 6.33 5.33 -19.80
N TYR A 206 5.15 5.97 -19.80
CA TYR A 206 4.55 6.57 -20.97
C TYR A 206 5.00 8.01 -21.23
N GLY A 207 5.96 8.51 -20.45
CA GLY A 207 6.41 9.90 -20.51
C GLY A 207 5.27 10.86 -20.21
N THR A 208 5.10 11.89 -21.05
CA THR A 208 4.06 12.91 -20.90
C THR A 208 2.81 12.65 -21.75
N SER A 209 2.70 11.46 -22.35
CA SER A 209 1.63 11.15 -23.33
C SER A 209 0.25 11.03 -22.68
N TYR A 210 0.20 10.64 -21.41
CA TYR A 210 -1.05 10.44 -20.66
C TYR A 210 -1.07 11.33 -19.42
N PRO A 211 -1.55 12.59 -19.55
CA PRO A 211 -1.60 13.53 -18.45
C PRO A 211 -2.63 13.17 -17.37
N TYR A 212 -3.55 12.22 -17.65
CA TYR A 212 -4.60 11.80 -16.74
C TYR A 212 -4.49 10.32 -16.40
N GLY A 213 -4.74 10.00 -15.13
CA GLY A 213 -4.65 8.66 -14.60
C GLY A 213 -4.69 8.66 -13.08
N ALA A 214 -4.49 7.49 -12.51
CA ALA A 214 -4.33 7.29 -11.08
C ALA A 214 -3.30 6.21 -10.82
N TRP A 215 -2.72 6.28 -9.63
CA TRP A 215 -1.75 5.29 -9.19
C TRP A 215 -1.78 5.20 -7.67
N GLY A 216 -1.32 4.08 -7.15
CA GLY A 216 -1.23 3.91 -5.72
C GLY A 216 -0.88 2.49 -5.35
N ARG A 217 -1.30 2.11 -4.16
CA ARG A 217 -1.26 0.73 -3.70
C ARG A 217 -2.67 0.30 -3.31
N ASP A 218 -2.82 -0.99 -3.11
CA ASP A 218 -4.01 -1.51 -2.46
C ASP A 218 -3.98 -1.11 -0.98
N ALA A 219 -4.99 -0.37 -0.53
CA ALA A 219 -5.10 0.07 0.87
C ALA A 219 -5.33 -1.09 1.85
N ASN A 220 -5.86 -2.23 1.37
CA ASN A 220 -6.00 -3.46 2.14
C ASN A 220 -5.54 -4.68 1.30
N PRO A 221 -4.22 -4.83 1.06
CA PRO A 221 -3.69 -5.81 0.13
C PRO A 221 -3.92 -7.25 0.62
N ALA A 222 -4.18 -8.15 -0.32
CA ALA A 222 -4.10 -9.58 -0.03
C ALA A 222 -2.68 -10.00 0.40
N PRO A 223 -2.51 -11.02 1.25
CA PRO A 223 -1.19 -11.48 1.68
C PRO A 223 -0.26 -11.77 0.49
N GLY A 224 0.94 -11.20 0.50
CA GLY A 224 1.94 -11.30 -0.56
C GLY A 224 1.85 -10.20 -1.65
N ASN A 225 0.80 -9.36 -1.62
CA ASN A 225 0.64 -8.23 -2.54
C ASN A 225 0.95 -6.87 -1.88
N GLU A 226 1.47 -6.85 -0.65
CA GLU A 226 1.66 -5.64 0.15
C GLU A 226 2.56 -4.63 -0.54
N ASN A 227 3.61 -5.09 -1.22
CA ASN A 227 4.57 -4.22 -1.91
C ASN A 227 4.16 -3.80 -3.31
N LYS A 228 3.00 -4.28 -3.80
CA LYS A 228 2.56 -3.99 -5.16
C LYS A 228 2.03 -2.56 -5.31
N TYR A 229 2.35 -1.98 -6.45
CA TYR A 229 1.82 -0.70 -6.91
C TYR A 229 0.95 -0.93 -8.13
N TRP A 230 -0.11 -0.15 -8.27
CA TRP A 230 -0.97 -0.15 -9.44
C TRP A 230 -0.90 1.21 -10.13
N LEU A 231 -1.08 1.18 -11.45
CA LEU A 231 -1.15 2.34 -12.33
C LEU A 231 -2.30 2.12 -13.32
N VAL A 232 -3.14 3.13 -13.46
CA VAL A 232 -4.13 3.23 -14.53
C VAL A 232 -3.92 4.57 -15.21
N VAL A 233 -3.62 4.53 -16.51
CA VAL A 233 -3.55 5.73 -17.35
C VAL A 233 -4.80 5.80 -18.23
N LEU A 234 -5.33 7.01 -18.46
CA LEU A 234 -6.49 7.21 -19.33
C LEU A 234 -6.04 7.25 -20.78
N THR A 235 -5.98 6.08 -21.41
CA THR A 235 -5.38 5.88 -22.73
C THR A 235 -6.20 6.43 -23.89
N SER A 236 -7.49 6.71 -23.69
CA SER A 236 -8.37 7.25 -24.74
C SER A 236 -8.99 8.58 -24.32
N SER A 237 -8.77 9.59 -25.15
CA SER A 237 -9.29 10.96 -25.01
C SER A 237 -8.97 11.66 -23.68
N ASN A 238 -8.00 11.16 -22.90
CA ASN A 238 -7.76 11.56 -21.51
C ASN A 238 -8.95 11.31 -20.57
N VAL A 239 -9.86 10.40 -20.94
CA VAL A 239 -11.09 10.11 -20.20
C VAL A 239 -11.20 8.63 -19.81
N TYR A 240 -10.80 7.74 -20.72
CA TYR A 240 -11.10 6.32 -20.58
C TYR A 240 -9.86 5.45 -20.37
N GLY A 241 -9.97 4.48 -19.46
CA GLY A 241 -8.99 3.42 -19.23
C GLY A 241 -9.64 2.03 -19.25
N ASN A 242 -8.91 1.00 -19.69
CA ASN A 242 -9.43 -0.37 -19.77
C ASN A 242 -8.54 -1.44 -19.14
N PHE A 243 -7.39 -1.07 -18.59
CA PHE A 243 -6.50 -2.03 -17.94
C PHE A 243 -5.85 -1.40 -16.70
N ILE A 244 -5.48 -2.28 -15.78
CA ILE A 244 -4.73 -1.98 -14.58
C ILE A 244 -3.34 -2.57 -14.77
N ARG A 245 -2.32 -1.74 -14.66
CA ARG A 245 -0.93 -2.17 -14.68
C ARG A 245 -0.42 -2.30 -13.25
N GLN A 246 0.12 -3.45 -12.90
CA GLN A 246 0.68 -3.73 -11.57
C GLN A 246 2.19 -3.92 -11.63
N TYR A 247 2.88 -3.43 -10.60
CA TYR A 247 4.32 -3.57 -10.40
C TYR A 247 4.60 -4.14 -9.01
N ASN A 248 5.69 -4.87 -8.86
CA ASN A 248 6.01 -5.58 -7.62
C ASN A 248 6.63 -4.71 -6.52
N SER A 249 7.06 -3.48 -6.85
CA SER A 249 7.74 -2.56 -5.94
C SER A 249 7.64 -1.11 -6.41
N LEU A 250 8.04 -0.17 -5.55
CA LEU A 250 8.15 1.25 -5.92
C LEU A 250 9.22 1.48 -7.00
N SER A 251 10.33 0.76 -6.95
CA SER A 251 11.38 0.84 -7.96
C SER A 251 10.91 0.36 -9.33
N THR A 252 10.17 -0.75 -9.39
CA THR A 252 9.68 -1.30 -10.66
C THR A 252 8.67 -0.39 -11.36
N ILE A 253 7.76 0.27 -10.63
CA ILE A 253 6.85 1.29 -11.21
C ILE A 253 7.58 2.54 -11.69
N ILE A 254 8.59 3.03 -10.94
CA ILE A 254 9.35 4.20 -11.34
C ILE A 254 10.22 3.91 -12.58
N LEU A 255 10.70 2.67 -12.71
CA LEU A 255 11.45 2.18 -13.86
C LEU A 255 10.58 1.80 -15.06
N GLY A 256 9.31 1.49 -14.85
CA GLY A 256 8.45 0.93 -15.89
C GLY A 256 8.88 -0.48 -16.32
N ILE A 257 9.45 -1.27 -15.40
CA ILE A 257 9.94 -2.62 -15.73
C ILE A 257 9.06 -3.69 -15.08
N GLU A 258 9.00 -4.84 -15.75
CA GLU A 258 8.23 -6.02 -15.32
C GLU A 258 6.75 -5.73 -14.96
N PRO A 259 6.01 -4.94 -15.76
CA PRO A 259 4.60 -4.70 -15.50
C PRO A 259 3.76 -5.96 -15.75
N THR A 260 2.70 -6.12 -14.96
CA THR A 260 1.63 -7.09 -15.23
C THR A 260 0.34 -6.35 -15.53
N ASP A 261 -0.19 -6.54 -16.73
CA ASP A 261 -1.44 -5.90 -17.17
C ASP A 261 -2.65 -6.81 -16.93
N THR A 262 -3.66 -6.27 -16.26
CA THR A 262 -4.97 -6.91 -16.10
C THR A 262 -6.01 -6.07 -16.81
N TYR A 263 -6.61 -6.62 -17.87
CA TYR A 263 -7.63 -5.94 -18.66
C TYR A 263 -9.00 -6.08 -18.01
N ILE A 264 -9.70 -4.95 -17.84
CA ILE A 264 -11.09 -4.86 -17.41
C ILE A 264 -12.02 -5.02 -18.61
N SER A 265 -11.63 -4.46 -19.75
CA SER A 265 -12.33 -4.57 -21.03
C SER A 265 -11.36 -4.72 -22.20
N SER A 266 -11.83 -5.31 -23.28
CA SER A 266 -11.04 -5.52 -24.51
C SER A 266 -10.78 -4.22 -25.29
N SER A 267 -11.57 -3.17 -25.06
CA SER A 267 -11.45 -1.88 -25.74
C SER A 267 -12.05 -0.73 -24.93
N ASN A 268 -11.80 0.50 -25.39
CA ASN A 268 -12.40 1.73 -24.88
C ASN A 268 -13.25 2.43 -25.96
N PRO A 269 -14.44 2.97 -25.62
CA PRO A 269 -15.24 2.68 -24.42
C PRO A 269 -16.09 1.40 -24.59
N THR A 270 -16.39 0.74 -23.48
CA THR A 270 -17.37 -0.36 -23.34
C THR A 270 -18.08 -0.22 -21.99
N THR A 271 -19.10 -1.03 -21.73
CA THR A 271 -19.89 -0.96 -20.47
C THR A 271 -19.06 -1.02 -19.19
N ASN A 272 -17.89 -1.67 -19.21
CA ASN A 272 -17.03 -1.86 -18.04
C ASN A 272 -15.82 -0.91 -18.01
N THR A 273 -15.69 -0.01 -18.99
CA THR A 273 -14.57 0.92 -19.11
C THR A 273 -14.50 1.86 -17.90
N ILE A 274 -13.29 2.14 -17.45
CA ILE A 274 -13.03 3.17 -16.44
C ILE A 274 -13.30 4.54 -17.06
N GLN A 275 -14.10 5.36 -16.40
CA GLN A 275 -14.36 6.75 -16.79
C GLN A 275 -13.83 7.72 -15.72
N GLY A 276 -12.90 8.59 -16.12
CA GLY A 276 -12.25 9.55 -15.23
C GLY A 276 -11.06 8.97 -14.45
N SER A 277 -10.30 9.85 -13.79
CA SER A 277 -9.05 9.52 -13.08
C SER A 277 -9.27 9.06 -11.65
N ASN A 278 -10.42 9.37 -11.02
CA ASN A 278 -10.59 9.09 -9.60
C ASN A 278 -10.96 7.62 -9.38
N MET A 279 -9.99 6.80 -9.01
CA MET A 279 -10.17 5.38 -8.74
C MET A 279 -9.25 4.92 -7.62
N VAL A 280 -9.66 3.88 -6.90
CA VAL A 280 -8.88 3.35 -5.78
C VAL A 280 -8.87 1.83 -5.79
N MET A 281 -7.82 1.24 -5.21
CA MET A 281 -7.73 -0.20 -5.02
C MET A 281 -7.87 -0.54 -3.54
N TYR A 282 -8.75 -1.47 -3.23
CA TYR A 282 -8.98 -1.96 -1.88
C TYR A 282 -9.36 -3.44 -1.92
N ALA A 283 -8.69 -4.27 -1.12
CA ALA A 283 -8.98 -5.70 -0.99
C ALA A 283 -8.96 -6.45 -2.34
N ASN A 284 -7.91 -6.21 -3.12
CA ASN A 284 -7.67 -6.78 -4.45
C ASN A 284 -8.80 -6.51 -5.46
N ALA A 285 -9.51 -5.39 -5.29
CA ALA A 285 -10.51 -4.89 -6.23
C ALA A 285 -10.29 -3.40 -6.54
N LEU A 286 -10.52 -3.02 -7.80
CA LEU A 286 -10.50 -1.62 -8.23
C LEU A 286 -11.93 -1.05 -8.17
N TYR A 287 -12.10 0.09 -7.53
CA TYR A 287 -13.34 0.86 -7.48
C TYR A 287 -13.21 2.09 -8.35
N TYR A 288 -14.17 2.27 -9.25
CA TYR A 288 -14.14 3.33 -10.26
C TYR A 288 -15.55 3.67 -10.75
N ASN A 289 -15.69 4.80 -11.44
CA ASN A 289 -16.95 5.20 -12.06
C ASN A 289 -17.22 4.34 -13.31
N CYS A 290 -18.37 3.67 -13.34
CA CYS A 290 -18.80 2.93 -14.51
C CYS A 290 -19.02 3.87 -15.71
N TYR A 291 -18.72 3.40 -16.91
CA TYR A 291 -18.89 4.18 -18.13
C TYR A 291 -20.33 4.66 -18.32
N ASP A 292 -20.52 5.98 -18.35
CA ASP A 292 -21.79 6.65 -18.69
C ASP A 292 -22.96 6.24 -17.77
N THR A 293 -22.67 5.98 -16.50
CA THR A 293 -23.71 5.73 -15.49
C THR A 293 -23.41 6.44 -14.17
N TYR A 294 -24.41 6.46 -13.29
CA TYR A 294 -24.29 6.91 -11.90
C TYR A 294 -23.92 5.74 -10.95
N SER A 295 -23.23 4.72 -11.46
CA SER A 295 -22.94 3.48 -10.73
C SER A 295 -21.45 3.40 -10.37
N VAL A 296 -21.18 2.85 -9.20
CA VAL A 296 -19.84 2.42 -8.82
C VAL A 296 -19.59 1.04 -9.41
N CYS A 297 -18.46 0.90 -10.12
CA CYS A 297 -17.95 -0.37 -10.60
C CYS A 297 -16.87 -0.89 -9.64
N GLN A 298 -16.96 -2.17 -9.28
CA GLN A 298 -15.94 -2.93 -8.56
C GLN A 298 -15.41 -4.01 -9.49
N PHE A 299 -14.17 -3.86 -9.95
CA PHE A 299 -13.47 -4.91 -10.70
C PHE A 299 -12.62 -5.75 -9.75
N ASN A 300 -12.99 -7.01 -9.56
CA ASN A 300 -12.24 -7.93 -8.72
C ASN A 300 -11.06 -8.53 -9.52
N LEU A 301 -9.82 -8.30 -9.08
CA LEU A 301 -8.63 -8.75 -9.81
C LEU A 301 -8.45 -10.28 -9.76
N THR A 302 -9.00 -10.97 -8.76
CA THR A 302 -8.92 -12.43 -8.65
C THR A 302 -9.88 -13.11 -9.62
N THR A 303 -11.15 -12.70 -9.63
CA THR A 303 -12.18 -13.33 -10.47
C THR A 303 -12.26 -12.71 -11.87
N GLN A 304 -11.62 -11.56 -12.09
CA GLN A 304 -11.69 -10.76 -13.32
C GLN A 304 -13.12 -10.44 -13.74
N SER A 305 -13.97 -10.17 -12.74
CA SER A 305 -15.38 -9.84 -12.93
C SER A 305 -15.70 -8.45 -12.40
N VAL A 306 -16.56 -7.74 -13.12
CA VAL A 306 -17.12 -6.46 -12.67
C VAL A 306 -18.46 -6.69 -11.98
N SER A 307 -18.63 -6.10 -10.82
CA SER A 307 -19.90 -5.95 -10.12
C SER A 307 -20.19 -4.47 -9.91
N THR A 308 -21.46 -4.11 -9.74
CA THR A 308 -21.87 -2.71 -9.68
C THR A 308 -22.82 -2.43 -8.53
N VAL A 309 -22.83 -1.18 -8.08
CA VAL A 309 -23.86 -0.64 -7.19
C VAL A 309 -24.25 0.76 -7.64
N ASP A 310 -25.55 1.02 -7.72
CA ASP A 310 -26.08 2.30 -8.14
C ASP A 310 -26.05 3.31 -6.99
N LEU A 311 -25.64 4.55 -7.29
CA LEU A 311 -25.81 5.70 -6.41
C LEU A 311 -27.26 6.22 -6.53
N PRO A 312 -27.69 7.18 -5.69
CA PRO A 312 -29.00 7.82 -5.86
C PRO A 312 -29.20 8.29 -7.31
N SER A 313 -30.39 8.10 -7.86
CA SER A 313 -30.68 8.32 -9.30
C SER A 313 -30.50 9.75 -9.79
N ASP A 314 -30.34 10.69 -8.87
CA ASP A 314 -30.13 12.11 -9.13
C ASP A 314 -28.65 12.54 -8.98
N THR A 315 -27.76 11.57 -8.79
CA THR A 315 -26.29 11.69 -8.82
C THR A 315 -25.83 12.21 -10.18
N GLY A 316 -24.81 13.06 -10.17
CA GLY A 316 -24.12 13.47 -11.39
C GLY A 316 -23.14 12.44 -11.91
N TYR A 317 -23.10 12.33 -13.23
CA TYR A 317 -22.14 11.57 -14.01
C TYR A 317 -22.02 12.29 -15.36
N ASP A 318 -21.01 11.93 -16.17
CA ASP A 318 -20.77 12.52 -17.49
C ASP A 318 -20.65 14.06 -17.44
N ASP A 319 -19.74 14.58 -16.60
CA ASP A 319 -19.40 16.01 -16.47
C ASP A 319 -20.51 16.92 -15.91
N LYS A 320 -21.48 16.35 -15.20
CA LYS A 320 -22.54 17.12 -14.51
C LYS A 320 -22.01 17.90 -13.30
N PHE A 321 -21.20 17.27 -12.45
CA PHE A 321 -20.58 17.84 -11.24
C PHE A 321 -19.08 17.51 -11.11
N PRO A 322 -18.23 17.81 -12.11
CA PRO A 322 -16.79 17.60 -12.01
C PRO A 322 -16.15 18.58 -11.02
N PHE A 323 -14.94 18.25 -10.56
CA PHE A 323 -14.07 19.20 -9.87
C PHE A 323 -13.59 20.29 -10.84
N ARG A 324 -13.38 21.51 -10.32
CA ARG A 324 -13.03 22.67 -11.15
C ARG A 324 -12.15 23.66 -10.40
N HIS A 325 -11.36 24.41 -11.15
CA HIS A 325 -10.86 25.72 -10.73
C HIS A 325 -11.02 26.72 -11.88
N LEU A 326 -10.58 27.96 -11.69
CA LEU A 326 -10.85 29.05 -12.64
C LEU A 326 -10.35 28.78 -14.08
N ASP A 327 -9.25 28.05 -14.22
CA ASP A 327 -8.57 27.86 -15.51
C ASP A 327 -8.83 26.48 -16.14
N THR A 328 -9.38 25.51 -15.38
CA THR A 328 -9.62 24.16 -15.89
C THR A 328 -10.81 23.47 -15.24
N THR A 329 -11.39 22.52 -15.97
CA THR A 329 -12.34 21.54 -15.44
C THR A 329 -11.68 20.17 -15.49
N TYR A 330 -11.69 19.46 -14.36
CA TYR A 330 -11.22 18.08 -14.31
C TYR A 330 -12.35 17.19 -14.83
N SER A 331 -12.38 16.97 -16.14
CA SER A 331 -13.49 16.25 -16.77
C SER A 331 -13.65 14.83 -16.22
N TYR A 332 -14.91 14.37 -16.15
CA TYR A 332 -15.32 13.04 -15.70
C TYR A 332 -14.93 12.70 -14.27
N THR A 333 -14.77 13.70 -13.41
CA THR A 333 -14.47 13.54 -11.97
C THR A 333 -15.73 13.64 -11.10
N ASP A 334 -16.92 13.42 -11.65
CA ASP A 334 -18.20 13.48 -10.94
C ASP A 334 -18.23 12.61 -9.68
N MET A 335 -17.62 11.42 -9.78
CA MET A 335 -17.36 10.53 -8.66
C MET A 335 -15.88 10.55 -8.34
N ASP A 336 -15.58 10.63 -7.06
CA ASP A 336 -14.23 10.58 -6.51
C ASP A 336 -14.16 9.47 -5.47
N PHE A 337 -13.22 8.55 -5.62
CA PHE A 337 -13.11 7.40 -4.74
C PHE A 337 -11.96 7.62 -3.79
N ALA A 338 -12.18 7.31 -2.52
CA ALA A 338 -11.17 7.49 -1.48
C ALA A 338 -11.08 6.25 -0.59
N THR A 339 -9.88 6.00 -0.09
CA THR A 339 -9.60 4.98 0.92
C THR A 339 -9.11 5.62 2.20
N ASP A 340 -9.46 5.04 3.34
CA ASP A 340 -8.87 5.36 4.63
C ASP A 340 -8.80 4.11 5.52
N GLU A 341 -8.51 4.30 6.81
CA GLU A 341 -8.44 3.24 7.82
C GLU A 341 -9.76 2.45 7.99
N SER A 342 -10.88 3.02 7.59
CA SER A 342 -12.24 2.48 7.76
C SER A 342 -12.81 1.81 6.51
N GLY A 343 -12.19 1.98 5.33
CA GLY A 343 -12.58 1.29 4.09
C GLY A 343 -12.62 2.20 2.87
N VAL A 344 -13.61 1.96 2.00
CA VAL A 344 -13.79 2.66 0.72
C VAL A 344 -14.95 3.64 0.81
N TYR A 345 -14.76 4.82 0.23
CA TYR A 345 -15.76 5.88 0.12
C TYR A 345 -15.90 6.31 -1.34
N VAL A 346 -17.11 6.71 -1.70
CA VAL A 346 -17.37 7.45 -2.93
C VAL A 346 -17.89 8.84 -2.55
N ILE A 347 -17.28 9.85 -3.16
CA ILE A 347 -17.53 11.27 -2.98
C ILE A 347 -18.10 11.79 -4.29
N TYR A 348 -19.33 12.26 -4.28
CA TYR A 348 -20.07 12.66 -5.47
C TYR A 348 -20.93 13.87 -5.16
N ALA A 349 -21.77 14.30 -6.11
CA ALA A 349 -22.77 15.34 -5.88
C ALA A 349 -24.10 14.94 -6.52
N THR A 350 -25.19 15.41 -5.92
CA THR A 350 -26.56 15.15 -6.40
C THR A 350 -27.29 16.45 -6.69
N THR A 351 -28.31 16.40 -7.54
CA THR A 351 -29.15 17.59 -7.77
C THR A 351 -30.00 17.94 -6.55
N SER A 352 -30.43 16.95 -5.78
CA SER A 352 -31.17 17.15 -4.53
C SER A 352 -30.36 17.83 -3.43
N ASN A 353 -29.03 17.63 -3.40
CA ASN A 353 -28.12 18.33 -2.50
C ASN A 353 -27.51 19.59 -3.14
N PHE A 354 -28.16 20.16 -4.15
CA PHE A 354 -27.76 21.42 -4.81
C PHE A 354 -26.32 21.43 -5.36
N GLY A 355 -25.79 20.29 -5.80
CA GLY A 355 -24.41 20.17 -6.28
C GLY A 355 -23.35 20.18 -5.16
N ASN A 356 -23.78 20.12 -3.89
CA ASN A 356 -22.88 19.93 -2.77
C ASN A 356 -22.42 18.48 -2.67
N VAL A 357 -21.21 18.32 -2.12
CA VAL A 357 -20.56 17.04 -1.92
C VAL A 357 -21.42 16.15 -1.02
N VAL A 358 -21.58 14.91 -1.47
CA VAL A 358 -22.18 13.78 -0.76
C VAL A 358 -21.12 12.70 -0.63
N ILE A 359 -21.01 12.12 0.55
CA ILE A 359 -20.08 11.02 0.84
C ILE A 359 -20.94 9.78 1.07
N SER A 360 -20.63 8.67 0.42
CA SER A 360 -21.20 7.37 0.77
C SER A 360 -20.09 6.36 1.06
N LYS A 361 -20.22 5.62 2.15
CA LYS A 361 -19.33 4.49 2.43
C LYS A 361 -19.74 3.31 1.56
N ILE A 362 -18.78 2.60 0.98
CA ILE A 362 -19.02 1.39 0.20
C ILE A 362 -18.68 0.18 1.08
N GLU A 363 -19.68 -0.69 1.27
CA GLU A 363 -19.46 -2.01 1.87
C GLU A 363 -18.81 -2.91 0.81
N THR A 364 -17.60 -3.39 1.11
CA THR A 364 -16.70 -4.04 0.14
C THR A 364 -17.05 -5.51 -0.13
N SER A 365 -18.32 -5.89 0.03
CA SER A 365 -18.81 -7.19 -0.45
C SER A 365 -18.70 -7.27 -1.98
N ASN A 366 -18.87 -8.46 -2.54
CA ASN A 366 -19.00 -8.65 -3.98
C ASN A 366 -20.35 -9.35 -4.25
N PRO A 367 -21.38 -8.64 -4.78
CA PRO A 367 -21.35 -7.26 -5.27
C PRO A 367 -21.19 -6.20 -4.16
N PRO A 368 -20.67 -5.00 -4.49
CA PRO A 368 -20.56 -3.90 -3.53
C PRO A 368 -21.95 -3.42 -3.11
N VAL A 369 -22.06 -2.85 -1.91
CA VAL A 369 -23.32 -2.30 -1.39
C VAL A 369 -23.10 -0.87 -0.90
N LEU A 370 -24.07 -0.01 -1.17
CA LEU A 370 -24.06 1.36 -0.70
C LEU A 370 -24.39 1.38 0.80
N GLY A 371 -23.43 1.82 1.61
CA GLY A 371 -23.56 1.94 3.05
C GLY A 371 -24.10 3.30 3.49
N GLN A 372 -23.60 3.77 4.63
CA GLN A 372 -24.01 5.06 5.19
C GLN A 372 -23.65 6.22 4.26
N THR A 373 -24.52 7.24 4.22
CA THR A 373 -24.37 8.43 3.38
C THR A 373 -24.44 9.70 4.21
N TRP A 374 -23.62 10.69 3.87
CA TRP A 374 -23.53 12.00 4.51
C TRP A 374 -23.65 13.10 3.46
N SER A 375 -24.50 14.07 3.73
CA SER A 375 -24.63 15.28 2.90
C SER A 375 -23.86 16.43 3.54
N THR A 376 -23.09 17.14 2.72
CA THR A 376 -22.27 18.28 3.17
C THR A 376 -22.78 19.60 2.60
N SER A 377 -22.23 20.73 3.06
CA SER A 377 -22.46 22.06 2.48
C SER A 377 -21.39 22.52 1.47
N LEU A 378 -20.36 21.71 1.22
CA LEU A 378 -19.30 22.03 0.25
C LEU A 378 -19.79 21.86 -1.19
N HIS A 379 -19.91 22.95 -1.95
CA HIS A 379 -20.22 22.87 -3.38
C HIS A 379 -19.06 22.23 -4.17
N LYS A 380 -19.31 21.12 -4.87
CA LYS A 380 -18.24 20.29 -5.45
C LYS A 380 -17.36 21.03 -6.45
N ALA A 381 -17.93 21.91 -7.27
CA ALA A 381 -17.17 22.71 -8.24
C ALA A 381 -16.23 23.78 -7.62
N THR A 382 -16.26 23.97 -6.29
CA THR A 382 -15.31 24.85 -5.58
C THR A 382 -14.06 24.13 -5.09
N ALA A 383 -14.07 22.80 -5.15
CA ALA A 383 -12.95 21.95 -4.83
C ALA A 383 -12.28 21.44 -6.10
N THR A 384 -10.99 21.14 -5.98
CA THR A 384 -10.16 20.55 -7.04
C THR A 384 -9.99 19.05 -6.85
N ASN A 385 -9.96 18.57 -5.61
CA ASN A 385 -9.86 17.15 -5.28
C ASN A 385 -10.31 16.91 -3.84
N THR A 386 -10.50 15.63 -3.46
CA THR A 386 -10.81 15.24 -2.08
C THR A 386 -10.05 13.99 -1.64
N PHE A 387 -9.95 13.76 -0.34
CA PHE A 387 -9.41 12.51 0.22
C PHE A 387 -9.97 12.27 1.63
N MET A 388 -9.93 11.03 2.09
CA MET A 388 -10.42 10.63 3.41
C MET A 388 -9.25 10.27 4.32
N VAL A 389 -9.32 10.66 5.59
CA VAL A 389 -8.39 10.22 6.64
C VAL A 389 -9.18 10.00 7.92
N CYS A 390 -9.15 8.79 8.47
CA CYS A 390 -9.80 8.42 9.73
C CYS A 390 -11.28 8.84 9.81
N GLY A 391 -12.04 8.67 8.73
CA GLY A 391 -13.44 9.05 8.62
C GLY A 391 -13.70 10.55 8.45
N VAL A 392 -12.66 11.35 8.19
CA VAL A 392 -12.77 12.78 7.92
C VAL A 392 -12.46 13.05 6.45
N LEU A 393 -13.41 13.63 5.73
CA LEU A 393 -13.20 14.13 4.38
C LEU A 393 -12.38 15.41 4.45
N PHE A 394 -11.38 15.53 3.60
CA PHE A 394 -10.65 16.76 3.33
C PHE A 394 -10.85 17.15 1.86
N ALA A 395 -10.99 18.44 1.58
CA ALA A 395 -11.07 18.95 0.22
C ALA A 395 -9.98 19.98 -0.06
N THR A 396 -9.45 19.94 -1.28
CA THR A 396 -8.41 20.84 -1.76
C THR A 396 -8.97 21.89 -2.72
N ARG A 397 -8.27 23.02 -2.83
CA ARG A 397 -8.52 24.05 -3.84
C ARG A 397 -7.23 24.60 -4.42
N TYR A 398 -7.30 24.95 -5.70
CA TYR A 398 -6.21 25.58 -6.41
C TYR A 398 -6.00 27.00 -5.88
N LEU A 399 -4.77 27.33 -5.50
CA LEU A 399 -4.37 28.72 -5.24
C LEU A 399 -3.57 29.27 -6.42
N ASP A 400 -2.54 28.55 -6.83
CA ASP A 400 -1.68 28.90 -7.95
C ASP A 400 -0.98 27.65 -8.53
N LYS A 401 -0.14 27.86 -9.55
CA LYS A 401 0.56 26.77 -10.26
C LYS A 401 1.49 25.94 -9.37
N LYS A 402 1.90 26.45 -8.21
CA LYS A 402 2.82 25.81 -7.26
C LYS A 402 2.16 25.46 -5.94
N THR A 403 0.93 25.91 -5.70
CA THR A 403 0.28 25.76 -4.39
C THR A 403 -1.14 25.24 -4.52
N GLU A 404 -1.39 24.09 -3.91
CA GLU A 404 -2.72 23.58 -3.60
C GLU A 404 -3.00 23.82 -2.12
N GLN A 405 -4.24 24.06 -1.73
CA GLN A 405 -4.60 24.24 -0.32
C GLN A 405 -5.70 23.29 0.11
N ILE A 406 -5.47 22.56 1.19
CA ILE A 406 -6.51 21.87 1.95
C ILE A 406 -7.23 22.94 2.78
N PHE A 407 -8.48 23.19 2.42
CA PHE A 407 -9.25 24.32 2.96
C PHE A 407 -10.52 23.91 3.70
N TYR A 408 -10.97 22.67 3.51
CA TYR A 408 -12.22 22.18 4.06
C TYR A 408 -12.07 20.80 4.67
N SER A 409 -12.84 20.52 5.73
CA SER A 409 -13.03 19.17 6.25
C SER A 409 -14.44 18.88 6.72
N TYR A 410 -14.88 17.63 6.59
CA TYR A 410 -16.13 17.09 7.13
C TYR A 410 -15.85 15.83 7.97
N ASP A 411 -16.20 15.85 9.25
CA ASP A 411 -16.08 14.67 10.12
C ASP A 411 -17.39 13.84 10.05
N THR A 412 -17.32 12.62 9.50
CA THR A 412 -18.49 11.75 9.30
C THR A 412 -19.10 11.20 10.60
N LYS A 413 -18.36 11.25 11.71
CA LYS A 413 -18.83 10.81 13.02
C LYS A 413 -19.59 11.92 13.74
N THR A 414 -19.09 13.15 13.65
CA THR A 414 -19.68 14.30 14.36
C THR A 414 -20.58 15.17 13.49
N ASN A 415 -20.55 14.98 12.17
CA ASN A 415 -21.18 15.82 11.15
C ASN A 415 -20.75 17.30 11.24
N ILE A 416 -19.52 17.55 11.72
CA ILE A 416 -18.96 18.90 11.84
C ILE A 416 -18.17 19.23 10.59
N GLU A 417 -18.48 20.40 10.02
CA GLU A 417 -17.80 20.99 8.88
C GLU A 417 -16.88 22.13 9.30
N ARG A 418 -15.76 22.28 8.58
CA ARG A 418 -14.79 23.36 8.81
C ARG A 418 -14.27 23.91 7.49
N TYR A 419 -14.14 25.23 7.40
CA TYR A 419 -13.58 25.97 6.26
C TYR A 419 -12.32 26.79 6.66
N ASP A 420 -11.85 26.64 7.90
CA ASP A 420 -10.74 27.40 8.46
C ASP A 420 -9.38 26.71 8.27
N LEU A 421 -9.34 25.56 7.58
CA LEU A 421 -8.09 24.88 7.24
C LEU A 421 -7.30 25.70 6.22
N LYS A 422 -5.97 25.74 6.42
CA LYS A 422 -5.02 26.48 5.57
C LYS A 422 -3.72 25.71 5.40
N LEU A 423 -3.83 24.41 5.15
CA LEU A 423 -2.66 23.55 4.92
C LEU A 423 -2.32 23.57 3.43
N ASN A 424 -1.07 23.81 3.10
CA ASN A 424 -0.65 23.98 1.71
C ASN A 424 0.16 22.77 1.23
N ILE A 425 -0.12 22.30 0.02
CA ILE A 425 0.67 21.30 -0.70
C ILE A 425 1.47 22.04 -1.76
N THR A 426 2.80 21.88 -1.73
CA THR A 426 3.70 22.48 -2.73
C THR A 426 3.75 21.59 -3.95
N LYS A 427 3.07 22.01 -5.03
CA LYS A 427 2.97 21.25 -6.27
C LYS A 427 4.24 21.32 -7.11
N ARG A 428 4.49 20.25 -7.85
CA ARG A 428 5.54 20.18 -8.88
C ARG A 428 5.00 20.38 -10.30
N GLN A 429 3.74 20.01 -10.53
CA GLN A 429 3.00 20.31 -11.74
C GLN A 429 1.75 21.14 -11.41
N THR A 430 1.11 21.70 -12.44
CA THR A 430 0.05 22.69 -12.22
C THR A 430 -1.23 22.02 -11.72
N ASN A 431 -1.57 20.89 -12.34
CA ASN A 431 -2.84 20.22 -12.15
C ASN A 431 -2.67 18.96 -11.30
N ILE A 432 -3.71 18.64 -10.53
CA ILE A 432 -3.79 17.39 -9.75
C ILE A 432 -5.02 16.64 -10.25
N GLU A 433 -4.81 15.68 -11.14
CA GLU A 433 -5.87 14.87 -11.75
C GLU A 433 -6.39 13.80 -10.79
N PHE A 434 -5.56 13.37 -9.83
CA PHE A 434 -5.91 12.35 -8.85
C PHE A 434 -5.16 12.60 -7.54
N LEU A 435 -5.86 12.45 -6.42
CA LEU A 435 -5.32 12.55 -5.07
C LEU A 435 -6.02 11.52 -4.18
N ASN A 436 -5.28 10.59 -3.61
CA ASN A 436 -5.84 9.65 -2.64
C ASN A 436 -4.89 9.43 -1.47
N TYR A 437 -5.44 9.17 -0.29
CA TYR A 437 -4.67 8.81 0.89
C TYR A 437 -4.51 7.30 1.00
N ASP A 438 -3.30 6.85 1.33
CA ASP A 438 -3.03 5.47 1.69
C ASP A 438 -2.81 5.36 3.20
N PRO A 439 -3.69 4.65 3.94
CA PRO A 439 -3.61 4.51 5.39
C PRO A 439 -2.39 3.72 5.87
N ARG A 440 -1.69 3.00 4.99
CA ARG A 440 -0.60 2.08 5.36
C ARG A 440 0.73 2.79 5.60
N ASP A 441 0.99 3.89 4.89
CA ASP A 441 2.23 4.68 5.05
C ASP A 441 1.98 6.18 5.22
N HIS A 442 0.70 6.56 5.37
CA HIS A 442 0.27 7.92 5.61
C HIS A 442 0.69 8.91 4.52
N LEU A 443 0.76 8.43 3.27
CA LEU A 443 1.09 9.25 2.11
C LEU A 443 -0.17 9.58 1.29
N LEU A 444 -0.19 10.79 0.76
CA LEU A 444 -1.02 11.18 -0.35
C LEU A 444 -0.36 10.75 -1.64
N TYR A 445 -1.04 9.89 -2.41
CA TYR A 445 -0.70 9.49 -3.76
C TYR A 445 -1.36 10.43 -4.75
N VAL A 446 -0.55 11.00 -5.65
CA VAL A 446 -0.97 12.08 -6.54
C VAL A 446 -0.57 11.75 -7.98
N TYR A 447 -1.53 11.85 -8.89
CA TYR A 447 -1.25 11.90 -10.33
C TYR A 447 -1.39 13.35 -10.79
N SER A 448 -0.34 13.89 -11.41
CA SER A 448 -0.19 15.32 -11.65
C SER A 448 0.49 15.56 -13.01
N ASP A 449 -0.27 15.90 -14.05
CA ASP A 449 0.20 16.14 -15.42
C ASP A 449 1.18 15.04 -15.94
N ALA A 450 0.80 13.75 -15.82
CA ALA A 450 1.59 12.55 -16.15
C ALA A 450 2.68 12.13 -15.15
N TYR A 451 2.84 12.87 -14.04
CA TYR A 451 3.76 12.52 -12.96
C TYR A 451 3.05 11.78 -11.84
N ILE A 452 3.73 10.75 -11.34
CA ILE A 452 3.39 10.07 -10.09
C ILE A 452 4.17 10.72 -8.94
N VAL A 453 3.44 11.20 -7.93
CA VAL A 453 3.98 12.00 -6.84
C VAL A 453 3.41 11.55 -5.51
N THR A 454 4.22 11.54 -4.44
CA THR A 454 3.72 11.30 -3.08
C THR A 454 4.03 12.44 -2.13
N TYR A 455 3.11 12.74 -1.21
CA TYR A 455 3.30 13.69 -0.11
C TYR A 455 3.02 13.01 1.23
N GLU A 456 3.78 13.34 2.26
CA GLU A 456 3.60 12.82 3.62
C GLU A 456 2.65 13.69 4.42
N LEU A 457 1.67 13.05 5.07
CA LEU A 457 0.81 13.71 6.05
C LEU A 457 1.49 13.74 7.42
N VAL A 458 1.48 14.90 8.07
CA VAL A 458 2.02 15.09 9.41
C VAL A 458 0.88 15.30 10.39
N PHE A 459 0.85 14.49 11.45
CA PHE A 459 -0.17 14.52 12.49
C PHE A 459 0.43 14.93 13.85
N GLN A 460 -0.42 15.50 14.73
CA GLN A 460 -0.05 15.95 16.09
C GLN A 460 -1.11 15.59 17.12
#